data_AF-A0A351C6V7-F1
#
_entry.id   AF-A0A351C6V7-F1
#
_cell.length_a   1.000
_cell.length_b   1.000
_cell.length_c   1.000
_cell.angle_alpha   90.00
_cell.angle_beta   90.00
_cell.angle_gamma   90.00
#
_symmetry.space_group_name_H-M   'P 1'
#
loop_
_entity.id
_entity.type
_entity.pdbx_description
1 polymer ?
#
loop_
_entity_poly.entity_id
_entity_poly.type
_entity_poly.pdbx_seq_one_letter_code
_entity_poly.pdbx_strand_id
1 'polypeptide(L)'
;MAQQGQSHEMVKGVVWEVPGDYRTAASDLIEMRSVGIEAVRTGLIFDRGLLELADSLDLVLYREIPFFGLSARSVQDSVVVVDSLVQQLLVTGKGLRSAGPIGLARYSDTTVPSLCPSLREWTSQIRAAGGTSYYITDFIEKDACSDEVDFVLLDALDEKSPSVFVTRWREAHASPVGLARIGTHVVSDELFGTRIEGSPEYQARFLENALTELKDVLPTYVFVHRWKDARLGLSPEAGDAVTAMPPDPYHRQYGLYSAGEEPRPALYVVRGFFMGTQTVFAFEGGEPAEQPLNWFTLVGWILLSMVAVMYAASPRFRSMIPRYFFSHGFYRNAVREAREVLPLTSTAILTITGLSIGMIATSVLTNLRLSKVALHLFTLLDESSRTALIPLLDAPFVLTVLTGSAALLSMAIWMGLWMAVSGRRTTLYPSQALMLAVWPRWQVLFILPLAMTFEAVGFIPLWVTAAMGLVWVVAAYWSTLRTTFDMSKVAKIAPGASAVIWFFNPLILGTLGVLVWMLFRRDEIAFVWHLISRS
;
A
#
# COMPACT_ATOMS: atom_id res chain seq x y z
N MET A 1 -38.26 -20.73 -31.12
CA MET A 1 -39.06 -19.90 -30.19
C MET A 1 -38.07 -19.10 -29.36
N ALA A 2 -38.07 -17.79 -29.55
CA ALA A 2 -37.08 -16.88 -28.99
C ALA A 2 -37.22 -16.78 -27.46
N GLN A 3 -36.12 -17.04 -26.74
CA GLN A 3 -35.97 -16.61 -25.36
C GLN A 3 -35.87 -15.07 -25.37
N GLN A 4 -36.83 -14.43 -24.71
CA GLN A 4 -36.81 -13.00 -24.42
C GLN A 4 -35.51 -12.68 -23.68
N GLY A 5 -34.69 -11.81 -24.27
CA GLY A 5 -33.54 -11.21 -23.60
C GLY A 5 -34.03 -10.41 -22.40
N GLN A 6 -33.79 -10.93 -21.20
CA GLN A 6 -33.74 -10.09 -20.01
C GLN A 6 -32.60 -9.10 -20.24
N SER A 7 -32.92 -7.83 -20.42
CA SER A 7 -31.95 -6.75 -20.30
C SER A 7 -31.31 -6.89 -18.93
N HIS A 8 -30.05 -7.30 -18.88
CA HIS A 8 -29.30 -7.42 -17.64
C HIS A 8 -29.04 -5.99 -17.13
N GLU A 9 -29.90 -5.51 -16.24
CA GLU A 9 -29.74 -4.20 -15.62
C GLU A 9 -28.66 -4.31 -14.53
N MET A 10 -27.69 -3.39 -14.58
CA MET A 10 -26.59 -3.31 -13.63
C MET A 10 -27.13 -2.87 -12.26
N VAL A 11 -26.85 -3.63 -11.21
CA VAL A 11 -27.22 -3.26 -9.83
C VAL A 11 -26.37 -2.09 -9.36
N LYS A 12 -27.05 -1.03 -8.92
CA LYS A 12 -26.46 0.27 -8.55
C LYS A 12 -26.23 0.33 -7.04
N GLY A 13 -24.97 0.26 -6.62
CA GLY A 13 -24.64 0.15 -5.21
C GLY A 13 -23.66 1.18 -4.67
N VAL A 14 -23.59 1.24 -3.34
CA VAL A 14 -22.62 2.04 -2.58
C VAL A 14 -21.97 1.19 -1.49
N VAL A 15 -20.73 1.51 -1.14
CA VAL A 15 -20.06 0.98 0.07
C VAL A 15 -20.40 1.86 1.26
N TRP A 16 -20.83 1.23 2.35
CA TRP A 16 -21.28 1.92 3.56
C TRP A 16 -20.65 1.30 4.81
N GLU A 17 -20.17 2.17 5.68
CA GLU A 17 -19.74 1.83 7.02
C GLU A 17 -20.90 2.16 7.96
N VAL A 18 -21.49 1.13 8.58
CA VAL A 18 -22.71 1.30 9.39
C VAL A 18 -22.39 2.16 10.62
N PRO A 19 -23.07 3.29 10.81
CA PRO A 19 -22.96 4.05 12.06
C PRO A 19 -23.41 3.19 13.25
N GLY A 20 -22.74 3.32 14.40
CA GLY A 20 -23.14 2.62 15.63
C GLY A 20 -24.52 3.05 16.16
N ASP A 21 -25.03 4.21 15.73
CA ASP A 21 -26.36 4.71 16.08
C ASP A 21 -27.42 4.37 15.02
N TYR A 22 -28.50 3.70 15.45
CA TYR A 22 -29.60 3.29 14.58
C TYR A 22 -30.25 4.46 13.84
N ARG A 23 -30.44 5.62 14.49
CA ARG A 23 -31.12 6.77 13.85
C ARG A 23 -30.30 7.31 12.69
N THR A 24 -28.99 7.44 12.89
CA THR A 24 -28.04 7.84 11.84
C THR A 24 -28.03 6.80 10.73
N ALA A 25 -27.99 5.52 11.08
CA ALA A 25 -28.00 4.44 10.10
C ALA A 25 -29.30 4.40 9.27
N ALA A 26 -30.45 4.63 9.91
CA ALA A 26 -31.75 4.71 9.25
C ALA A 26 -31.85 5.92 8.31
N SER A 27 -31.34 7.08 8.73
CA SER A 27 -31.29 8.29 7.91
C SER A 27 -30.44 8.06 6.65
N ASP A 28 -29.29 7.42 6.80
CA ASP A 28 -28.40 7.06 5.69
C ASP A 28 -29.14 6.19 4.66
N LEU A 29 -29.84 5.13 5.09
CA LEU A 29 -30.57 4.23 4.17
C LEU A 29 -31.68 4.97 3.39
N ILE A 30 -32.44 5.84 4.07
CA ILE A 30 -33.50 6.64 3.43
C ILE A 30 -32.89 7.54 2.35
N GLU A 31 -31.78 8.21 2.67
CA GLU A 31 -31.09 9.11 1.76
C GLU A 31 -30.46 8.35 0.58
N MET A 32 -29.84 7.20 0.83
CA MET A 32 -29.31 6.33 -0.23
C MET A 32 -30.39 5.95 -1.24
N ARG A 33 -31.58 5.55 -0.77
CA ARG A 33 -32.70 5.25 -1.68
C ARG A 33 -33.11 6.47 -2.49
N SER A 34 -33.09 7.67 -1.89
CA SER A 34 -33.39 8.93 -2.59
C SER A 34 -32.35 9.34 -3.65
N VAL A 35 -31.17 8.71 -3.65
CA VAL A 35 -30.11 8.88 -4.65
C VAL A 35 -30.24 7.85 -5.80
N GLY A 36 -31.14 6.86 -5.67
CA GLY A 36 -31.31 5.79 -6.64
C GLY A 36 -30.40 4.58 -6.39
N ILE A 37 -29.85 4.46 -5.17
CA ILE A 37 -29.13 3.25 -4.75
C ILE A 37 -30.13 2.10 -4.57
N GLU A 38 -29.72 0.91 -4.98
CA GLU A 38 -30.47 -0.34 -4.91
C GLU A 38 -29.77 -1.36 -3.99
N ALA A 39 -28.44 -1.28 -3.92
CA ALA A 39 -27.61 -2.20 -3.12
C ALA A 39 -26.63 -1.47 -2.20
N VAL A 40 -26.45 -1.97 -1.00
CA VAL A 40 -25.52 -1.38 -0.01
C VAL A 40 -24.55 -2.46 0.46
N ARG A 41 -23.27 -2.30 0.15
CA ARG A 41 -22.20 -3.20 0.61
C ARG A 41 -21.65 -2.72 1.94
N THR A 42 -21.63 -3.61 2.91
CA THR A 42 -21.36 -3.27 4.30
C THR A 42 -20.74 -4.46 5.03
N GLY A 43 -20.25 -4.23 6.24
CA GLY A 43 -19.83 -5.30 7.15
C GLY A 43 -21.02 -6.08 7.71
N LEU A 44 -20.87 -6.59 8.92
CA LEU A 44 -21.91 -7.41 9.54
C LEU A 44 -23.06 -6.54 10.07
N ILE A 45 -24.29 -6.90 9.71
CA ILE A 45 -25.51 -6.32 10.26
C ILE A 45 -26.33 -7.43 10.91
N PHE A 46 -26.48 -7.34 12.23
CA PHE A 46 -27.31 -8.24 13.03
C PHE A 46 -28.59 -7.58 13.55
N ASP A 47 -28.72 -6.26 13.42
CA ASP A 47 -29.93 -5.53 13.78
C ASP A 47 -31.04 -5.84 12.76
N ARG A 48 -32.06 -6.58 13.20
CA ARG A 48 -33.21 -6.94 12.38
C ARG A 48 -34.06 -5.72 12.00
N GLY A 49 -34.16 -4.71 12.88
CA GLY A 49 -34.91 -3.48 12.60
C GLY A 49 -34.29 -2.68 11.46
N LEU A 50 -32.96 -2.73 11.32
CA LEU A 50 -32.27 -2.09 10.19
C LEU A 50 -32.51 -2.86 8.88
N LEU A 51 -32.55 -4.19 8.93
CA LEU A 51 -32.91 -5.03 7.79
C LEU A 51 -34.37 -4.82 7.37
N GLU A 52 -35.31 -4.74 8.30
CA GLU A 52 -36.72 -4.47 8.02
C GLU A 52 -36.92 -3.08 7.41
N LEU A 53 -36.18 -2.07 7.87
CA LEU A 53 -36.17 -0.74 7.25
C LEU A 53 -35.64 -0.81 5.81
N ALA A 54 -34.50 -1.47 5.59
CA ALA A 54 -33.96 -1.64 4.24
C ALA A 54 -34.95 -2.38 3.32
N ASP A 55 -35.68 -3.38 3.84
CA ASP A 55 -36.71 -4.12 3.09
C ASP A 55 -37.86 -3.20 2.66
N SER A 56 -38.32 -2.33 3.57
CA SER A 56 -39.35 -1.33 3.27
C SER A 56 -38.92 -0.28 2.23
N LEU A 57 -37.61 -0.05 2.11
CA LEU A 57 -37.00 0.87 1.15
C LEU A 57 -36.63 0.18 -0.18
N ASP A 58 -36.83 -1.13 -0.29
CA ASP A 58 -36.39 -1.94 -1.44
C ASP A 58 -34.87 -1.83 -1.68
N LEU A 59 -34.10 -1.86 -0.57
CA LEU A 59 -32.64 -1.87 -0.55
C LEU A 59 -32.12 -3.25 -0.17
N VAL A 60 -31.11 -3.73 -0.90
CA VAL A 60 -30.45 -5.01 -0.64
C VAL A 60 -29.12 -4.78 0.06
N LEU A 61 -28.96 -5.32 1.27
CA LEU A 61 -27.73 -5.22 2.05
C LEU A 61 -26.81 -6.42 1.77
N TYR A 62 -25.65 -6.13 1.19
CA TYR A 62 -24.58 -7.08 0.91
C TYR A 62 -23.67 -7.13 2.14
N ARG A 63 -23.81 -8.19 2.94
CA ARG A 63 -23.21 -8.29 4.28
C ARG A 63 -21.93 -9.11 4.21
N GLU A 64 -20.82 -8.53 4.63
CA GLU A 64 -19.50 -9.14 4.49
C GLU A 64 -18.94 -9.65 5.81
N ILE A 65 -18.42 -10.87 5.79
CA ILE A 65 -17.67 -11.45 6.90
C ILE A 65 -16.32 -10.73 7.02
N PRO A 66 -15.80 -10.47 8.24
CA PRO A 66 -14.62 -9.63 8.46
C PRO A 66 -13.28 -10.29 8.10
N PHE A 67 -13.23 -11.15 7.08
CA PHE A 67 -11.98 -11.70 6.56
C PHE A 67 -11.44 -10.82 5.45
N PHE A 68 -10.28 -10.22 5.73
CA PHE A 68 -9.59 -9.31 4.84
C PHE A 68 -8.12 -9.71 4.72
N GLY A 69 -7.64 -9.86 3.50
CA GLY A 69 -6.20 -10.05 3.26
C GLY A 69 -5.64 -11.30 3.91
N LEU A 70 -6.39 -12.41 3.94
CA LEU A 70 -5.95 -13.65 4.58
C LEU A 70 -5.28 -14.60 3.56
N SER A 71 -4.19 -15.23 3.98
CA SER A 71 -3.67 -16.41 3.27
C SER A 71 -4.71 -17.54 3.22
N ALA A 72 -4.63 -18.40 2.20
CA ALA A 72 -5.59 -19.50 2.01
C ALA A 72 -5.72 -20.39 3.26
N ARG A 73 -4.61 -20.64 3.96
CA ARG A 73 -4.61 -21.42 5.21
C ARG A 73 -5.27 -20.66 6.36
N SER A 74 -5.00 -19.37 6.53
CA SER A 74 -5.64 -18.55 7.56
C SER A 74 -7.17 -18.50 7.37
N VAL A 75 -7.67 -18.54 6.12
CA VAL A 75 -9.11 -18.67 5.86
C VAL A 75 -9.64 -20.05 6.29
N GLN A 76 -8.92 -21.14 5.99
CA GLN A 76 -9.29 -22.50 6.41
C GLN A 76 -9.27 -22.67 7.94
N ASP A 77 -8.29 -22.08 8.61
CA ASP A 77 -8.19 -22.14 10.08
C ASP A 77 -9.33 -21.34 10.76
N SER A 78 -10.02 -20.48 10.01
CA SER A 78 -11.14 -19.65 10.49
C SER A 78 -12.52 -20.31 10.35
N VAL A 79 -12.61 -21.57 9.88
CA VAL A 79 -13.88 -22.27 9.55
C VAL A 79 -14.93 -22.16 10.66
N VAL A 80 -14.56 -22.42 11.90
CA VAL A 80 -15.50 -22.39 13.04
C VAL A 80 -16.12 -21.01 13.23
N VAL A 81 -15.34 -19.95 13.03
CA VAL A 81 -15.81 -18.56 13.14
C VAL A 81 -16.72 -18.23 11.96
N VAL A 82 -16.36 -18.66 10.75
CA VAL A 82 -17.15 -18.43 9.53
C VAL A 82 -18.52 -19.07 9.66
N ASP A 83 -18.56 -20.34 10.06
CA ASP A 83 -19.80 -21.09 10.20
C ASP A 83 -20.74 -20.41 11.19
N SER A 84 -20.21 -19.97 12.34
CA SER A 84 -21.01 -19.25 13.33
C SER A 84 -21.59 -17.95 12.78
N LEU A 85 -20.79 -17.16 12.07
CA LEU A 85 -21.22 -15.88 11.49
C LEU A 85 -22.23 -16.07 10.36
N VAL A 86 -22.00 -17.03 9.46
CA VAL A 86 -22.94 -17.37 8.38
C VAL A 86 -24.28 -17.79 8.96
N GLN A 87 -24.29 -18.70 9.95
CA GLN A 87 -25.52 -19.14 10.59
C GLN A 87 -26.27 -17.97 11.25
N GLN A 88 -25.57 -17.09 11.96
CA GLN A 88 -26.18 -15.89 12.54
C GLN A 88 -26.78 -14.96 11.47
N LEU A 89 -26.07 -14.69 10.38
CA LEU A 89 -26.55 -13.85 9.28
C LEU A 89 -27.80 -14.44 8.59
N LEU A 90 -27.84 -15.77 8.42
CA LEU A 90 -28.97 -16.49 7.84
C LEU A 90 -30.19 -16.46 8.77
N VAL A 91 -30.00 -16.64 10.09
CA VAL A 91 -31.07 -16.58 11.07
C VAL A 91 -31.67 -15.18 11.15
N THR A 92 -30.83 -14.15 11.28
CA THR A 92 -31.30 -12.75 11.38
C THR A 92 -32.01 -12.29 10.10
N GLY A 93 -31.49 -12.70 8.94
CA GLY A 93 -32.02 -12.33 7.62
C GLY A 93 -33.25 -13.11 7.15
N LYS A 94 -33.69 -14.13 7.91
CA LYS A 94 -34.74 -15.03 7.46
C LYS A 94 -36.04 -14.29 7.10
N GLY A 95 -36.46 -14.47 5.84
CA GLY A 95 -37.70 -13.93 5.30
C GLY A 95 -37.64 -12.46 4.85
N LEU A 96 -36.47 -11.82 4.89
CA LEU A 96 -36.27 -10.43 4.45
C LEU A 96 -35.51 -10.43 3.13
N ARG A 97 -35.98 -9.67 2.13
CA ARG A 97 -35.28 -9.54 0.83
C ARG A 97 -34.07 -8.62 0.95
N SER A 98 -34.13 -7.66 1.86
CA SER A 98 -33.01 -6.80 2.21
C SER A 98 -31.79 -7.55 2.77
N ALA A 99 -32.00 -8.76 3.31
CA ALA A 99 -30.93 -9.64 3.77
C ALA A 99 -30.24 -10.32 2.58
N GLY A 100 -29.54 -9.50 1.80
CA GLY A 100 -28.95 -9.86 0.52
C GLY A 100 -27.74 -10.80 0.59
N PRO A 101 -26.94 -10.83 -0.50
CA PRO A 101 -25.81 -11.73 -0.64
C PRO A 101 -24.78 -11.61 0.50
N ILE A 102 -24.14 -12.73 0.84
CA ILE A 102 -23.13 -12.81 1.90
C ILE A 102 -21.72 -12.86 1.29
N GLY A 103 -20.88 -11.90 1.65
CA GLY A 103 -19.48 -11.85 1.24
C GLY A 103 -18.61 -12.73 2.14
N LEU A 104 -17.98 -13.76 1.58
CA LEU A 104 -17.23 -14.78 2.31
C LEU A 104 -15.77 -14.41 2.58
N ALA A 105 -15.14 -13.69 1.66
CA ALA A 105 -13.73 -13.30 1.76
C ALA A 105 -13.46 -12.01 0.98
N ARG A 106 -12.50 -11.22 1.45
CA ARG A 106 -12.10 -9.96 0.81
C ARG A 106 -10.59 -9.93 0.66
N TYR A 107 -10.10 -9.78 -0.56
CA TYR A 107 -8.66 -9.69 -0.85
C TYR A 107 -7.87 -10.87 -0.30
N SER A 108 -8.49 -12.04 -0.15
CA SER A 108 -7.81 -13.25 0.31
C SER A 108 -7.16 -13.97 -0.87
N ASP A 109 -6.24 -14.89 -0.58
CA ASP A 109 -5.55 -15.66 -1.62
C ASP A 109 -6.47 -16.67 -2.34
N THR A 110 -7.17 -16.21 -3.38
CA THR A 110 -8.05 -17.07 -4.22
C THR A 110 -7.30 -17.82 -5.30
N THR A 111 -5.96 -17.69 -5.38
CA THR A 111 -5.13 -18.42 -6.36
C THR A 111 -4.80 -19.84 -5.93
N VAL A 112 -5.18 -20.23 -4.71
CA VAL A 112 -4.83 -21.51 -4.09
C VAL A 112 -6.05 -22.44 -4.11
N PRO A 113 -6.01 -23.55 -4.88
CA PRO A 113 -7.16 -24.46 -5.01
C PRO A 113 -7.63 -25.12 -3.71
N SER A 114 -6.77 -25.20 -2.68
CA SER A 114 -7.16 -25.76 -1.39
C SER A 114 -8.20 -24.91 -0.65
N LEU A 115 -8.38 -23.63 -1.00
CA LEU A 115 -9.41 -22.77 -0.43
C LEU A 115 -10.82 -23.12 -0.94
N CYS A 116 -10.92 -23.64 -2.17
CA CYS A 116 -12.18 -23.81 -2.90
C CYS A 116 -13.20 -24.73 -2.17
N PRO A 117 -12.81 -25.86 -1.54
CA PRO A 117 -13.75 -26.68 -0.77
C PRO A 117 -14.45 -25.95 0.37
N SER A 118 -13.74 -25.07 1.11
CA SER A 118 -14.34 -24.29 2.20
C SER A 118 -15.35 -23.28 1.67
N LEU A 119 -15.01 -22.57 0.57
CA LEU A 119 -15.94 -21.66 -0.09
C LEU A 119 -17.18 -22.40 -0.60
N ARG A 120 -17.01 -23.57 -1.22
CA ARG A 120 -18.12 -24.42 -1.69
C ARG A 120 -19.05 -24.82 -0.55
N GLU A 121 -18.48 -25.22 0.58
CA GLU A 121 -19.25 -25.63 1.76
C GLU A 121 -20.11 -24.47 2.27
N TRP A 122 -19.53 -23.28 2.49
CA TRP A 122 -20.29 -22.11 2.94
C TRP A 122 -21.33 -21.65 1.91
N THR A 123 -20.97 -21.62 0.62
CA THR A 123 -21.91 -21.32 -0.45
C THR A 123 -23.08 -22.29 -0.45
N SER A 124 -22.83 -23.59 -0.26
CA SER A 124 -23.89 -24.59 -0.21
C SER A 124 -24.85 -24.38 0.97
N GLN A 125 -24.33 -24.01 2.14
CA GLN A 125 -25.14 -23.67 3.31
C GLN A 125 -26.02 -22.43 3.04
N ILE A 126 -25.44 -21.40 2.41
CA ILE A 126 -26.16 -20.16 2.08
C ILE A 126 -27.24 -20.42 1.03
N ARG A 127 -26.94 -21.17 -0.03
CA ARG A 127 -27.91 -21.58 -1.06
C ARG A 127 -29.04 -22.42 -0.49
N ALA A 128 -28.75 -23.32 0.46
CA ALA A 128 -29.78 -24.13 1.12
C ALA A 128 -30.79 -23.27 1.91
N ALA A 129 -30.37 -22.09 2.39
CA ALA A 129 -31.23 -21.11 3.02
C ALA A 129 -31.88 -20.12 2.03
N GLY A 130 -31.66 -20.30 0.72
CA GLY A 130 -32.19 -19.44 -0.35
C GLY A 130 -31.40 -18.14 -0.57
N GLY A 131 -30.20 -18.02 -0.01
CA GLY A 131 -29.30 -16.88 -0.20
C GLY A 131 -28.32 -17.07 -1.35
N THR A 132 -27.46 -16.06 -1.54
CA THR A 132 -26.33 -16.09 -2.48
C THR A 132 -25.02 -15.68 -1.80
N SER A 133 -23.90 -16.14 -2.33
CA SER A 133 -22.56 -15.87 -1.82
C SER A 133 -21.65 -15.24 -2.88
N TYR A 134 -20.67 -14.46 -2.41
CA TYR A 134 -19.62 -13.89 -3.25
C TYR A 134 -18.31 -13.73 -2.48
N TYR A 135 -17.24 -13.39 -3.19
CA TYR A 135 -16.01 -12.88 -2.59
C TYR A 135 -15.43 -11.74 -3.44
N ILE A 136 -14.44 -11.05 -2.88
CA ILE A 136 -13.68 -10.00 -3.55
C ILE A 136 -12.26 -10.48 -3.77
N THR A 137 -11.76 -10.39 -5.00
CA THR A 137 -10.39 -10.81 -5.34
C THR A 137 -9.65 -9.75 -6.15
N ASP A 138 -8.33 -9.78 -5.99
CA ASP A 138 -7.38 -9.05 -6.82
C ASP A 138 -6.82 -9.90 -7.97
N PHE A 139 -7.09 -11.21 -7.99
CA PHE A 139 -6.44 -12.16 -8.88
C PHE A 139 -7.31 -12.46 -10.10
N ILE A 140 -7.25 -11.61 -11.14
CA ILE A 140 -8.16 -11.76 -12.28
C ILE A 140 -7.89 -13.07 -13.03
N GLU A 141 -6.72 -13.27 -13.64
CA GLU A 141 -6.47 -14.45 -14.49
C GLU A 141 -6.10 -15.72 -13.71
N LYS A 142 -5.74 -15.58 -12.44
CA LYS A 142 -5.19 -16.66 -11.61
C LYS A 142 -6.11 -17.10 -10.49
N ASP A 143 -7.33 -16.59 -10.45
CA ASP A 143 -8.36 -17.12 -9.57
C ASP A 143 -8.59 -18.62 -9.81
N ALA A 144 -8.72 -19.38 -8.73
CA ALA A 144 -8.96 -20.82 -8.77
C ALA A 144 -10.32 -21.24 -8.23
N CYS A 145 -11.09 -20.34 -7.61
CA CYS A 145 -12.28 -20.66 -6.83
C CYS A 145 -13.56 -19.92 -7.27
N SER A 146 -13.54 -19.24 -8.41
CA SER A 146 -14.69 -18.46 -8.90
C SER A 146 -15.95 -19.28 -9.14
N ASP A 147 -15.79 -20.58 -9.43
CA ASP A 147 -16.91 -21.50 -9.67
C ASP A 147 -17.60 -21.96 -8.38
N GLU A 148 -17.02 -21.66 -7.21
CA GLU A 148 -17.51 -22.11 -5.90
C GLU A 148 -18.46 -21.10 -5.23
N VAL A 149 -18.64 -19.93 -5.83
CA VAL A 149 -19.55 -18.86 -5.36
C VAL A 149 -20.55 -18.51 -6.44
N ASP A 150 -21.56 -17.68 -6.12
CA ASP A 150 -22.57 -17.27 -7.10
C ASP A 150 -22.07 -16.17 -8.03
N PHE A 151 -21.19 -15.30 -7.55
CA PHE A 151 -20.53 -14.25 -8.34
C PHE A 151 -19.26 -13.75 -7.65
N VAL A 152 -18.43 -13.03 -8.41
CA VAL A 152 -17.19 -12.42 -7.91
C VAL A 152 -17.27 -10.91 -8.07
N LEU A 153 -16.69 -10.17 -7.12
CA LEU A 153 -16.49 -8.73 -7.26
C LEU A 153 -14.99 -8.40 -7.36
N LEU A 154 -14.66 -7.47 -8.25
CA LEU A 154 -13.29 -6.99 -8.47
C LEU A 154 -13.10 -5.61 -7.86
N ASP A 155 -11.92 -5.34 -7.35
CA ASP A 155 -11.59 -4.03 -6.81
C ASP A 155 -10.93 -3.14 -7.88
N ALA A 156 -11.61 -2.07 -8.25
CA ALA A 156 -11.17 -1.07 -9.21
C ALA A 156 -11.07 0.32 -8.57
N LEU A 157 -10.81 0.38 -7.26
CA LEU A 157 -10.55 1.63 -6.55
C LEU A 157 -9.32 2.33 -7.16
N ASP A 158 -9.41 3.65 -7.34
CA ASP A 158 -8.41 4.52 -7.98
C ASP A 158 -8.06 4.16 -9.46
N GLU A 159 -8.73 3.18 -10.08
CA GLU A 159 -8.49 2.80 -11.48
C GLU A 159 -9.26 3.70 -12.45
N LYS A 160 -8.54 4.28 -13.43
CA LYS A 160 -9.13 5.22 -14.40
C LYS A 160 -10.05 4.54 -15.40
N SER A 161 -9.79 3.26 -15.72
CA SER A 161 -10.60 2.46 -16.64
C SER A 161 -11.06 1.15 -16.01
N PRO A 162 -12.11 1.18 -15.18
CA PRO A 162 -12.58 0.02 -14.45
C PRO A 162 -13.18 -1.08 -15.36
N SER A 163 -13.58 -0.75 -16.60
CA SER A 163 -14.15 -1.75 -17.51
C SER A 163 -13.13 -2.79 -17.97
N VAL A 164 -11.84 -2.45 -17.94
CA VAL A 164 -10.74 -3.36 -18.27
C VAL A 164 -10.74 -4.58 -17.34
N PHE A 165 -11.07 -4.38 -16.06
CA PHE A 165 -11.11 -5.45 -15.07
C PHE A 165 -12.23 -6.44 -15.37
N VAL A 166 -13.42 -5.93 -15.68
CA VAL A 166 -14.58 -6.74 -16.04
C VAL A 166 -14.33 -7.52 -17.34
N THR A 167 -13.69 -6.89 -18.31
CA THR A 167 -13.35 -7.51 -19.61
C THR A 167 -12.35 -8.64 -19.42
N ARG A 168 -11.22 -8.38 -18.72
CA ARG A 168 -10.21 -9.40 -18.41
C ARG A 168 -10.79 -10.58 -17.64
N TRP A 169 -11.71 -10.32 -16.70
CA TRP A 169 -12.37 -11.40 -15.97
C TRP A 169 -13.21 -12.27 -16.88
N ARG A 170 -14.04 -11.69 -17.75
CA ARG A 170 -14.89 -12.46 -18.69
C ARG A 170 -14.09 -13.23 -19.73
N GLU A 171 -12.88 -12.77 -20.06
CA GLU A 171 -11.95 -13.50 -20.92
C GLU A 171 -11.34 -14.71 -20.19
N ALA A 172 -11.11 -14.61 -18.89
CA ALA A 172 -10.50 -15.66 -18.07
C ALA A 172 -11.50 -16.65 -17.47
N HIS A 173 -12.71 -16.21 -17.13
CA HIS A 173 -13.68 -16.93 -16.30
C HIS A 173 -15.12 -16.75 -16.80
N ALA A 174 -15.95 -17.76 -16.55
CA ALA A 174 -17.37 -17.76 -16.92
C ALA A 174 -18.30 -17.24 -15.81
N SER A 175 -17.80 -17.08 -14.58
CA SER A 175 -18.59 -16.67 -13.42
C SER A 175 -19.09 -15.22 -13.55
N PRO A 176 -20.30 -14.89 -13.04
CA PRO A 176 -20.80 -13.52 -13.02
C PRO A 176 -19.86 -12.60 -12.24
N VAL A 177 -19.71 -11.36 -12.72
CA VAL A 177 -18.72 -10.42 -12.18
C VAL A 177 -19.28 -9.02 -12.00
N GLY A 178 -18.88 -8.37 -10.91
CA GLY A 178 -19.13 -6.97 -10.63
C GLY A 178 -17.89 -6.23 -10.10
N LEU A 179 -18.08 -4.98 -9.72
CA LEU A 179 -17.03 -4.12 -9.15
C LEU A 179 -17.34 -3.80 -7.69
N ALA A 180 -16.48 -4.26 -6.78
CA ALA A 180 -16.60 -4.07 -5.33
C ALA A 180 -16.39 -2.62 -4.89
N ARG A 181 -15.51 -1.90 -5.59
CA ARG A 181 -15.23 -0.48 -5.36
C ARG A 181 -14.86 0.19 -6.66
N ILE A 182 -15.44 1.36 -6.88
CA ILE A 182 -14.99 2.37 -7.82
C ILE A 182 -14.98 3.73 -7.12
N GLY A 183 -14.03 4.58 -7.48
CA GLY A 183 -13.90 5.92 -6.90
C GLY A 183 -12.45 6.36 -6.82
N THR A 184 -12.26 7.62 -6.48
CA THR A 184 -10.96 8.21 -6.21
C THR A 184 -11.04 9.10 -4.97
N HIS A 185 -9.90 9.32 -4.32
CA HIS A 185 -9.87 10.06 -3.06
C HIS A 185 -9.80 11.58 -3.28
N VAL A 186 -10.33 12.31 -2.30
CA VAL A 186 -10.16 13.75 -2.11
C VAL A 186 -9.00 13.96 -1.12
N VAL A 187 -8.10 14.88 -1.45
CA VAL A 187 -6.97 15.25 -0.59
C VAL A 187 -7.38 16.38 0.35
N SER A 188 -8.15 17.34 -0.15
CA SER A 188 -8.73 18.43 0.64
C SER A 188 -10.00 18.94 -0.04
N ASP A 189 -11.04 19.17 0.76
CA ASP A 189 -12.29 19.79 0.32
C ASP A 189 -12.13 21.28 -0.05
N GLU A 190 -10.99 21.90 0.29
CA GLU A 190 -10.67 23.29 -0.09
C GLU A 190 -10.07 23.42 -1.51
N LEU A 191 -9.62 22.30 -2.09
CA LEU A 191 -9.12 22.28 -3.47
C LEU A 191 -10.30 22.39 -4.44
N PHE A 192 -10.07 23.03 -5.59
CA PHE A 192 -11.15 23.31 -6.54
C PHE A 192 -10.79 23.00 -8.00
N GLY A 193 -11.68 22.27 -8.65
CA GLY A 193 -11.71 22.13 -10.11
C GLY A 193 -11.08 20.84 -10.67
N THR A 194 -11.58 20.41 -11.83
CA THR A 194 -11.32 19.06 -12.38
C THR A 194 -9.89 18.80 -12.83
N ARG A 195 -9.02 19.82 -12.88
CA ARG A 195 -7.60 19.65 -13.24
C ARG A 195 -6.71 19.39 -12.02
N ILE A 196 -7.24 19.58 -10.81
CA ILE A 196 -6.52 19.34 -9.57
C ILE A 196 -6.90 17.95 -9.06
N GLU A 197 -5.99 16.99 -9.20
CA GLU A 197 -6.15 15.66 -8.62
C GLU A 197 -6.32 15.78 -7.09
N GLY A 198 -7.31 15.08 -6.56
CA GLY A 198 -7.69 15.17 -5.14
C GLY A 198 -8.65 16.31 -4.78
N SER A 199 -9.19 17.06 -5.74
CA SER A 199 -10.32 17.98 -5.50
C SER A 199 -11.68 17.26 -5.56
N PRO A 200 -12.74 17.82 -4.93
CA PRO A 200 -14.09 17.29 -5.05
C PRO A 200 -14.62 17.24 -6.50
N GLU A 201 -14.32 18.24 -7.35
CA GLU A 201 -14.72 18.22 -8.76
C GLU A 201 -13.95 17.18 -9.58
N TYR A 202 -12.67 16.94 -9.26
CA TYR A 202 -11.91 15.85 -9.88
C TYR A 202 -12.52 14.50 -9.55
N GLN A 203 -12.90 14.27 -8.29
CA GLN A 203 -13.61 13.05 -7.89
C GLN A 203 -14.92 12.87 -8.67
N ALA A 204 -15.69 13.94 -8.84
CA ALA A 204 -16.94 13.91 -9.60
C ALA A 204 -16.71 13.57 -11.07
N ARG A 205 -15.73 14.20 -11.71
CA ARG A 205 -15.34 13.91 -13.11
C ARG A 205 -14.83 12.48 -13.27
N PHE A 206 -14.06 11.98 -12.29
CA PHE A 206 -13.59 10.60 -12.28
C PHE A 206 -14.77 9.61 -12.29
N LEU A 207 -15.75 9.79 -11.40
CA LEU A 207 -16.93 8.92 -11.32
C LEU A 207 -17.81 9.03 -12.57
N GLU A 208 -17.97 10.22 -13.14
CA GLU A 208 -18.70 10.42 -14.40
C GLU A 208 -18.08 9.60 -15.54
N ASN A 209 -16.76 9.67 -15.70
CA ASN A 209 -16.03 8.91 -16.71
C ASN A 209 -16.14 7.40 -16.46
N ALA A 210 -15.88 6.96 -15.23
CA ALA A 210 -15.94 5.55 -14.84
C ALA A 210 -17.34 4.96 -15.06
N LEU A 211 -18.39 5.63 -14.60
CA LEU A 211 -19.78 5.15 -14.76
C LEU A 211 -20.25 5.19 -16.21
N THR A 212 -19.73 6.11 -17.03
CA THR A 212 -20.00 6.12 -18.48
C THR A 212 -19.39 4.89 -19.15
N GLU A 213 -18.13 4.59 -18.87
CA GLU A 213 -17.40 3.44 -19.42
C GLU A 213 -18.09 2.10 -19.08
N LEU A 214 -18.62 1.98 -17.86
CA LEU A 214 -19.29 0.75 -17.41
C LEU A 214 -20.62 0.46 -18.11
N LYS A 215 -21.23 1.44 -18.79
CA LYS A 215 -22.45 1.21 -19.59
C LYS A 215 -22.22 0.33 -20.81
N ASP A 216 -20.99 0.31 -21.33
CA ASP A 216 -20.65 -0.47 -22.52
C ASP A 216 -20.36 -1.94 -22.16
N VAL A 217 -19.82 -2.17 -20.96
CA VAL A 217 -19.43 -3.52 -20.51
C VAL A 217 -20.50 -4.16 -19.61
N LEU A 218 -21.39 -3.39 -18.98
CA LEU A 218 -22.53 -3.87 -18.18
C LEU A 218 -22.11 -4.94 -17.14
N PRO A 219 -21.27 -4.62 -16.14
CA PRO A 219 -21.04 -5.51 -15.00
C PRO A 219 -22.36 -5.81 -14.27
N THR A 220 -22.44 -6.95 -13.59
CA THR A 220 -23.66 -7.33 -12.86
C THR A 220 -23.92 -6.41 -11.66
N TYR A 221 -22.85 -5.98 -10.98
CA TYR A 221 -22.91 -5.12 -9.79
C TYR A 221 -21.85 -4.01 -9.88
N VAL A 222 -22.17 -2.81 -9.41
CA VAL A 222 -21.19 -1.73 -9.25
C VAL A 222 -21.41 -1.04 -7.91
N PHE A 223 -20.35 -0.98 -7.10
CA PHE A 223 -20.36 -0.31 -5.81
C PHE A 223 -19.43 0.90 -5.80
N VAL A 224 -20.00 2.10 -5.63
CA VAL A 224 -19.23 3.33 -5.43
C VAL A 224 -18.66 3.35 -4.02
N HIS A 225 -17.35 3.58 -3.90
CA HIS A 225 -16.67 3.73 -2.62
C HIS A 225 -16.46 5.22 -2.34
N ARG A 226 -17.05 5.81 -1.30
CA ARG A 226 -18.00 5.24 -0.29
C ARG A 226 -19.06 6.28 0.10
N TRP A 227 -20.07 5.92 0.90
CA TRP A 227 -21.16 6.84 1.27
C TRP A 227 -20.64 8.09 2.00
N LYS A 228 -19.96 7.92 3.14
CA LYS A 228 -19.44 8.99 4.00
C LYS A 228 -17.99 8.74 4.34
N ASP A 229 -17.15 9.77 4.44
CA ASP A 229 -15.80 9.63 4.97
C ASP A 229 -15.77 9.17 6.43
N ALA A 230 -14.68 8.52 6.84
CA ALA A 230 -14.50 8.09 8.21
C ALA A 230 -14.21 9.33 9.09
N ARG A 231 -14.87 9.44 10.24
CA ARG A 231 -14.55 10.49 11.21
C ARG A 231 -13.25 10.12 11.93
N LEU A 232 -12.21 10.93 11.73
CA LEU A 232 -10.92 10.81 12.43
C LEU A 232 -11.12 10.85 13.95
N GLY A 233 -10.56 9.87 14.66
CA GLY A 233 -10.47 9.87 16.13
C GLY A 233 -11.62 9.20 16.90
N LEU A 234 -12.62 8.65 16.22
CA LEU A 234 -13.60 7.75 16.83
C LEU A 234 -13.12 6.32 16.57
N SER A 235 -12.39 5.73 17.52
CA SER A 235 -12.18 4.28 17.51
C SER A 235 -13.55 3.60 17.50
N PRO A 236 -13.75 2.55 16.69
CA PRO A 236 -14.87 1.64 16.91
C PRO A 236 -14.79 1.21 18.38
N GLU A 237 -15.87 1.37 19.16
CA GLU A 237 -15.89 0.77 20.49
C GLU A 237 -15.62 -0.74 20.35
N ALA A 238 -15.06 -1.39 21.37
CA ALA A 238 -14.57 -2.78 21.25
C ALA A 238 -15.65 -3.81 20.78
N GLY A 239 -16.94 -3.44 20.78
CA GLY A 239 -18.04 -4.20 20.17
C GLY A 239 -18.26 -3.97 18.66
N ASP A 240 -17.84 -2.82 18.12
CA ASP A 240 -18.01 -2.40 16.71
C ASP A 240 -16.86 -2.89 15.81
N ALA A 241 -15.74 -3.34 16.39
CA ALA A 241 -14.59 -3.82 15.62
C ALA A 241 -14.89 -5.09 14.78
N VAL A 242 -15.90 -5.88 15.18
CA VAL A 242 -16.30 -7.11 14.46
C VAL A 242 -17.18 -6.79 13.25
N THR A 243 -17.92 -5.67 13.28
CA THR A 243 -18.84 -5.24 12.23
C THR A 243 -18.20 -4.26 11.24
N ALA A 244 -17.11 -3.59 11.61
CA ALA A 244 -16.45 -2.59 10.79
C ALA A 244 -15.72 -3.20 9.57
N MET A 245 -15.87 -2.56 8.40
CA MET A 245 -15.01 -2.80 7.25
C MET A 245 -13.60 -2.31 7.63
N PRO A 246 -12.51 -3.08 7.37
CA PRO A 246 -11.18 -2.67 7.79
C PRO A 246 -10.86 -1.30 7.19
N PRO A 247 -10.50 -0.32 8.04
CA PRO A 247 -10.30 1.05 7.59
C PRO A 247 -9.15 1.08 6.59
N ASP A 248 -9.26 1.95 5.58
CA ASP A 248 -8.08 2.34 4.79
C ASP A 248 -7.01 2.81 5.80
N PRO A 249 -5.84 2.15 5.88
CA PRO A 249 -4.82 2.53 6.86
C PRO A 249 -4.43 4.00 6.74
N TYR A 250 -4.52 4.58 5.55
CA TYR A 250 -4.15 5.98 5.31
C TYR A 250 -5.29 6.97 5.51
N HIS A 251 -6.46 6.52 5.97
CA HIS A 251 -7.64 7.36 6.21
C HIS A 251 -7.99 8.29 5.03
N ARG A 252 -7.80 7.81 3.79
CA ARG A 252 -8.11 8.61 2.61
C ARG A 252 -9.61 8.83 2.51
N GLN A 253 -9.95 9.98 1.93
CA GLN A 253 -11.32 10.46 1.85
C GLN A 253 -11.94 10.08 0.51
N TYR A 254 -12.80 9.07 0.48
CA TYR A 254 -13.51 8.62 -0.74
C TYR A 254 -15.02 8.90 -0.70
N GLY A 255 -15.51 9.47 0.41
CA GLY A 255 -16.91 9.71 0.68
C GLY A 255 -17.56 10.58 -0.39
N LEU A 256 -18.79 10.22 -0.76
CA LEU A 256 -19.72 11.13 -1.46
C LEU A 256 -20.14 12.28 -0.54
N TYR A 257 -20.05 12.06 0.77
CA TYR A 257 -20.12 13.08 1.81
C TYR A 257 -18.78 13.17 2.53
N SER A 258 -18.38 14.39 2.87
CA SER A 258 -17.23 14.66 3.72
C SER A 258 -17.46 14.13 5.14
N ALA A 259 -16.42 14.11 5.97
CA ALA A 259 -16.53 13.71 7.39
C ALA A 259 -17.45 14.65 8.20
N GLY A 260 -17.61 15.90 7.73
CA GLY A 260 -18.54 16.90 8.24
C GLY A 260 -19.98 16.73 7.75
N GLU A 261 -20.29 15.66 7.01
CA GLU A 261 -21.59 15.38 6.40
C GLU A 261 -22.02 16.36 5.30
N GLU A 262 -21.07 17.06 4.69
CA GLU A 262 -21.35 17.92 3.53
C GLU A 262 -21.33 17.09 2.23
N PRO A 263 -22.35 17.18 1.37
CA PRO A 263 -22.39 16.44 0.11
C PRO A 263 -21.36 17.01 -0.88
N ARG A 264 -20.56 16.13 -1.49
CA ARG A 264 -19.61 16.50 -2.56
C ARG A 264 -20.27 16.50 -3.94
N PRO A 265 -19.69 17.19 -4.94
CA PRO A 265 -20.16 17.17 -6.33
C PRO A 265 -20.36 15.75 -6.89
N ALA A 266 -19.53 14.80 -6.46
CA ALA A 266 -19.61 13.39 -6.80
C ALA A 266 -20.97 12.74 -6.49
N LEU A 267 -21.64 13.16 -5.41
CA LEU A 267 -22.97 12.65 -5.05
C LEU A 267 -24.00 12.91 -6.16
N TYR A 268 -23.95 14.11 -6.77
CA TYR A 268 -24.88 14.49 -7.83
C TYR A 268 -24.61 13.71 -9.12
N VAL A 269 -23.36 13.35 -9.39
CA VAL A 269 -23.00 12.44 -10.49
C VAL A 269 -23.62 11.08 -10.29
N VAL A 270 -23.37 10.47 -9.13
CA VAL A 270 -23.91 9.15 -8.79
C VAL A 270 -25.44 9.16 -8.87
N ARG A 271 -26.09 10.17 -8.29
CA ARG A 271 -27.55 10.35 -8.37
C ARG A 271 -28.05 10.43 -9.81
N GLY A 272 -27.42 11.27 -10.63
CA GLY A 272 -27.85 11.46 -12.02
C GLY A 272 -27.75 10.18 -12.84
N PHE A 273 -26.64 9.44 -12.68
CA PHE A 273 -26.42 8.16 -13.35
C PHE A 273 -27.38 7.09 -12.85
N PHE A 274 -27.54 6.93 -11.53
CA PHE A 274 -28.33 5.85 -10.96
C PHE A 274 -29.83 6.03 -11.19
N MET A 275 -30.31 7.28 -11.16
CA MET A 275 -31.70 7.61 -11.50
C MET A 275 -31.95 7.70 -13.02
N GLY A 276 -30.90 7.62 -13.85
CA GLY A 276 -31.02 7.80 -15.31
C GLY A 276 -31.46 9.21 -15.73
N THR A 277 -31.25 10.21 -14.87
CA THR A 277 -31.73 11.60 -15.09
C THR A 277 -30.69 12.47 -15.77
N GLN A 278 -29.40 12.21 -15.54
CA GLN A 278 -28.30 13.01 -16.08
C GLN A 278 -27.04 12.17 -16.22
N THR A 279 -26.34 12.31 -17.34
CA THR A 279 -25.10 11.56 -17.64
C THR A 279 -23.93 12.47 -18.00
N VAL A 280 -24.14 13.78 -18.07
CA VAL A 280 -23.13 14.77 -18.44
C VAL A 280 -23.18 15.91 -17.44
N PHE A 281 -22.05 16.26 -16.85
CA PHE A 281 -21.95 17.27 -15.80
C PHE A 281 -20.94 18.36 -16.16
N ALA A 282 -21.32 19.60 -15.86
CA ALA A 282 -20.47 20.76 -16.01
C ALA A 282 -19.79 21.06 -14.67
N PHE A 283 -18.47 20.92 -14.65
CA PHE A 283 -17.62 21.26 -13.50
C PHE A 283 -16.63 22.32 -13.96
N GLU A 284 -16.25 23.21 -13.05
CA GLU A 284 -15.21 24.17 -13.34
C GLU A 284 -13.85 23.46 -13.49
N GLY A 285 -13.04 23.92 -14.44
CA GLY A 285 -11.75 23.32 -14.71
C GLY A 285 -10.75 23.52 -13.56
N GLY A 286 -10.91 24.58 -12.78
CA GLY A 286 -9.92 25.08 -11.82
C GLY A 286 -8.67 25.62 -12.49
N GLU A 287 -7.97 26.52 -11.80
CA GLU A 287 -6.57 26.80 -12.12
C GLU A 287 -5.71 25.78 -11.38
N PRO A 288 -4.69 25.17 -12.03
CA PRO A 288 -3.81 24.25 -11.34
C PRO A 288 -3.19 24.96 -10.15
N ALA A 289 -3.33 24.39 -8.95
CA ALA A 289 -2.71 24.93 -7.75
C ALA A 289 -1.21 25.19 -8.01
N GLU A 290 -0.67 26.27 -7.42
CA GLU A 290 0.78 26.49 -7.42
C GLU A 290 1.45 25.20 -6.91
N GLN A 291 2.21 24.54 -7.77
CA GLN A 291 2.84 23.28 -7.39
C GLN A 291 3.74 23.57 -6.18
N PRO A 292 3.56 22.86 -5.06
CA PRO A 292 4.41 23.06 -3.90
C PRO A 292 5.86 22.86 -4.32
N LEU A 293 6.75 23.71 -3.79
CA LEU A 293 8.19 23.62 -4.07
C LEU A 293 8.65 22.18 -3.85
N ASN A 294 9.16 21.53 -4.90
CA ASN A 294 9.65 20.16 -4.84
C ASN A 294 10.97 20.12 -4.03
N TRP A 295 10.81 20.12 -2.71
CA TRP A 295 11.93 20.12 -1.75
C TRP A 295 12.84 18.92 -1.98
N PHE A 296 12.29 17.79 -2.42
CA PHE A 296 13.03 16.56 -2.65
C PHE A 296 14.06 16.74 -3.76
N THR A 297 13.63 17.25 -4.92
CA THR A 297 14.54 17.55 -6.03
C THR A 297 15.55 18.64 -5.66
N LEU A 298 15.13 19.66 -4.90
CA LEU A 298 16.01 20.75 -4.47
C LEU A 298 17.13 20.26 -3.54
N VAL A 299 16.78 19.47 -2.52
CA VAL A 299 17.77 18.88 -1.58
C VAL A 299 18.72 17.97 -2.35
N GLY A 300 18.22 17.14 -3.28
CA GLY A 300 19.06 16.28 -4.11
C GLY A 300 20.11 17.06 -4.91
N TRP A 301 19.72 18.18 -5.54
CA TRP A 301 20.66 19.05 -6.24
C TRP A 301 21.67 19.72 -5.32
N ILE A 302 21.27 20.14 -4.11
CA ILE A 302 22.19 20.68 -3.10
C ILE A 302 23.25 19.63 -2.75
N LEU A 303 22.84 18.39 -2.49
CA LEU A 303 23.75 17.29 -2.15
C LEU A 303 24.75 16.99 -3.27
N LEU A 304 24.29 16.89 -4.52
CA LEU A 304 25.16 16.67 -5.68
C LEU A 304 26.12 17.86 -5.90
N SER A 305 25.63 19.08 -5.73
CA SER A 305 26.43 20.30 -5.86
C SER A 305 27.52 20.36 -4.79
N MET A 306 27.23 19.95 -3.55
CA MET A 306 28.25 19.86 -2.49
C MET A 306 29.38 18.90 -2.87
N VAL A 307 29.07 17.74 -3.46
CA VAL A 307 30.10 16.80 -3.96
C VAL A 307 30.95 17.44 -5.06
N ALA A 308 30.32 18.14 -6.01
CA ALA A 308 31.02 18.84 -7.08
C ALA A 308 31.93 19.96 -6.56
N VAL A 309 31.46 20.76 -5.58
CA VAL A 309 32.26 21.80 -4.92
C VAL A 309 33.44 21.16 -4.17
N MET A 310 33.23 20.06 -3.45
CA MET A 310 34.32 19.34 -2.78
C MET A 310 35.36 18.82 -3.78
N TYR A 311 34.93 18.32 -4.95
CA TYR A 311 35.81 17.90 -6.03
C TYR A 311 36.63 19.06 -6.60
N ALA A 312 36.01 20.22 -6.82
CA ALA A 312 36.66 21.40 -7.36
C ALA A 312 37.62 22.05 -6.35
N ALA A 313 37.21 22.13 -5.07
CA ALA A 313 37.91 22.88 -4.03
C ALA A 313 39.03 22.09 -3.33
N SER A 314 38.98 20.75 -3.32
CA SER A 314 39.94 19.92 -2.59
C SER A 314 40.81 19.07 -3.53
N PRO A 315 42.07 19.48 -3.79
CA PRO A 315 43.01 18.69 -4.61
C PRO A 315 43.24 17.28 -4.06
N ARG A 316 43.24 17.13 -2.72
CA ARG A 316 43.41 15.84 -2.04
C ARG A 316 42.22 14.91 -2.25
N PHE A 317 41.00 15.46 -2.24
CA PHE A 317 39.81 14.67 -2.53
C PHE A 317 39.82 14.20 -3.99
N ARG A 318 40.12 15.12 -4.91
CA ARG A 318 40.27 14.82 -6.33
C ARG A 318 41.35 13.77 -6.61
N SER A 319 42.47 13.78 -5.90
CA SER A 319 43.54 12.77 -6.07
C SER A 319 43.18 11.41 -5.47
N MET A 320 42.31 11.36 -4.46
CA MET A 320 41.90 10.11 -3.83
C MET A 320 40.86 9.33 -4.64
N ILE A 321 40.01 10.00 -5.43
CA ILE A 321 39.02 9.35 -6.31
C ILE A 321 39.66 8.32 -7.27
N PRO A 322 40.63 8.67 -8.12
CA PRO A 322 41.23 7.70 -9.02
C PRO A 322 41.99 6.61 -8.24
N ARG A 323 42.55 6.94 -7.06
CA ARG A 323 43.20 5.94 -6.21
C ARG A 323 42.22 4.92 -5.67
N TYR A 324 41.02 5.35 -5.30
CA TYR A 324 39.99 4.47 -4.79
C TYR A 324 39.44 3.54 -5.89
N PHE A 325 39.12 4.08 -7.07
CA PHE A 325 38.49 3.32 -8.16
C PHE A 325 39.47 2.51 -9.01
N PHE A 326 40.64 3.06 -9.33
CA PHE A 326 41.57 2.44 -10.29
C PHE A 326 42.82 1.84 -9.63
N SER A 327 43.24 2.35 -8.47
CA SER A 327 44.50 1.92 -7.84
C SER A 327 44.33 1.57 -6.35
N HIS A 328 43.36 0.71 -6.07
CA HIS A 328 42.80 0.50 -4.72
C HIS A 328 43.82 0.07 -3.65
N GLY A 329 44.91 -0.61 -4.05
CA GLY A 329 46.01 -0.93 -3.13
C GLY A 329 46.71 0.32 -2.57
N PHE A 330 46.91 1.34 -3.42
CA PHE A 330 47.50 2.62 -3.00
C PHE A 330 46.55 3.40 -2.09
N TYR A 331 45.24 3.35 -2.35
CA TYR A 331 44.24 3.91 -1.44
C TYR A 331 44.37 3.31 -0.03
N ARG A 332 44.39 1.98 0.07
CA ARG A 332 44.50 1.30 1.38
C ARG A 332 45.81 1.60 2.10
N ASN A 333 46.92 1.68 1.38
CA ASN A 333 48.21 2.04 1.98
C ASN A 333 48.20 3.50 2.48
N ALA A 334 47.68 4.43 1.69
CA ALA A 334 47.58 5.84 2.07
C ALA A 334 46.69 6.05 3.31
N VAL A 335 45.59 5.30 3.41
CA VAL A 335 44.74 5.31 4.61
C VAL A 335 45.44 4.66 5.79
N ARG A 336 46.07 3.49 5.62
CA ARG A 336 46.78 2.76 6.68
C ARG A 336 47.92 3.58 7.30
N GLU A 337 48.66 4.31 6.48
CA GLU A 337 49.78 5.16 6.93
C GLU A 337 49.33 6.53 7.44
N ALA A 338 48.02 6.81 7.40
CA ALA A 338 47.41 8.08 7.78
C ALA A 338 47.96 9.32 7.06
N ARG A 339 48.62 9.15 5.89
CA ARG A 339 49.28 10.24 5.16
C ARG A 339 48.31 11.18 4.45
N GLU A 340 47.15 10.68 4.05
CA GLU A 340 46.14 11.41 3.26
C GLU A 340 44.73 11.24 3.82
N VAL A 341 44.57 11.20 5.14
CA VAL A 341 43.25 11.08 5.76
C VAL A 341 42.54 12.42 5.70
N LEU A 342 41.29 12.41 5.23
CA LEU A 342 40.46 13.59 5.05
C LEU A 342 39.25 13.51 5.98
N PRO A 343 39.40 13.79 7.29
CA PRO A 343 38.31 13.61 8.24
C PRO A 343 37.10 14.48 7.90
N LEU A 344 37.30 15.79 7.68
CA LEU A 344 36.20 16.72 7.32
C LEU A 344 35.49 16.32 6.03
N THR A 345 36.25 16.00 4.97
CA THR A 345 35.70 15.56 3.68
C THR A 345 34.95 14.24 3.83
N SER A 346 35.48 13.29 4.61
CA SER A 346 34.83 11.99 4.80
C SER A 346 33.58 12.11 5.67
N THR A 347 33.56 13.01 6.66
CA THR A 347 32.36 13.34 7.43
C THR A 347 31.30 13.97 6.52
N ALA A 348 31.68 14.92 5.66
CA ALA A 348 30.75 15.52 4.71
C ALA A 348 30.16 14.49 3.74
N ILE A 349 30.99 13.60 3.17
CA ILE A 349 30.49 12.53 2.28
C ILE A 349 29.61 11.55 3.07
N LEU A 350 29.94 11.24 4.33
CA LEU A 350 29.08 10.42 5.18
C LEU A 350 27.69 11.05 5.33
N THR A 351 27.62 12.34 5.66
CA THR A 351 26.36 13.08 5.81
C THR A 351 25.58 13.11 4.50
N ILE A 352 26.23 13.43 3.37
CA ILE A 352 25.62 13.42 2.04
C ILE A 352 25.07 12.02 1.72
N THR A 353 25.84 10.97 1.98
CA THR A 353 25.43 9.58 1.75
C THR A 353 24.25 9.20 2.65
N GLY A 354 24.26 9.61 3.92
CA GLY A 354 23.17 9.34 4.86
C GLY A 354 21.85 10.00 4.45
N LEU A 355 21.90 11.29 4.09
CA LEU A 355 20.73 12.00 3.56
C LEU A 355 20.24 11.39 2.24
N SER A 356 21.16 11.02 1.36
CA SER A 356 20.82 10.36 0.08
C SER A 356 20.16 8.99 0.32
N ILE A 357 20.65 8.20 1.28
CA ILE A 357 20.00 6.95 1.70
C ILE A 357 18.58 7.25 2.20
N GLY A 358 18.40 8.29 3.02
CA GLY A 358 17.09 8.64 3.53
C GLY A 358 16.11 9.07 2.43
N MET A 359 16.58 9.82 1.44
CA MET A 359 15.79 10.22 0.28
C MET A 359 15.40 9.01 -0.58
N ILE A 360 16.35 8.12 -0.90
CA ILE A 360 16.09 6.90 -1.67
C ILE A 360 15.10 6.00 -0.92
N ALA A 361 15.32 5.77 0.37
CA ALA A 361 14.43 4.96 1.20
C ALA A 361 13.02 5.55 1.24
N THR A 362 12.90 6.87 1.43
CA THR A 362 11.62 7.57 1.42
C THR A 362 10.90 7.37 0.10
N SER A 363 11.55 7.64 -1.04
CA SER A 363 10.94 7.49 -2.36
C SER A 363 10.50 6.05 -2.64
N VAL A 364 11.32 5.05 -2.28
CA VAL A 364 10.91 3.63 -2.40
C VAL A 364 9.69 3.35 -1.51
N LEU A 365 9.73 3.75 -0.24
CA LEU A 365 8.67 3.44 0.71
C LEU A 365 7.35 4.16 0.37
N THR A 366 7.38 5.43 -0.02
CA THR A 366 6.19 6.21 -0.38
C THR A 366 5.53 5.68 -1.64
N ASN A 367 6.31 5.20 -2.61
CA ASN A 367 5.76 4.57 -3.81
C ASN A 367 5.23 3.16 -3.53
N LEU A 368 5.92 2.38 -2.69
CA LEU A 368 5.44 1.04 -2.29
C LEU A 368 4.18 1.11 -1.43
N ARG A 369 3.99 2.17 -0.64
CA ARG A 369 2.85 2.36 0.27
C ARG A 369 1.48 2.25 -0.42
N LEU A 370 1.43 2.56 -1.71
CA LEU A 370 0.23 2.53 -2.55
C LEU A 370 -0.09 1.14 -3.09
N SER A 371 0.81 0.16 -2.93
CA SER A 371 0.63 -1.18 -3.46
C SER A 371 -0.28 -2.05 -2.58
N LYS A 372 -1.01 -2.97 -3.21
CA LYS A 372 -1.78 -4.02 -2.53
C LYS A 372 -0.93 -4.85 -1.56
N VAL A 373 0.33 -5.08 -1.94
CA VAL A 373 1.34 -5.75 -1.10
C VAL A 373 1.59 -4.98 0.19
N ALA A 374 1.79 -3.66 0.12
CA ALA A 374 2.00 -2.85 1.31
C ALA A 374 0.78 -2.87 2.23
N LEU A 375 -0.43 -2.72 1.68
CA LEU A 375 -1.68 -2.81 2.44
C LEU A 375 -1.79 -4.13 3.22
N HIS A 376 -1.50 -5.27 2.59
CA HIS A 376 -1.47 -6.55 3.28
C HIS A 376 -0.35 -6.64 4.34
N LEU A 377 0.85 -6.10 4.07
CA LEU A 377 1.91 -6.07 5.08
C LEU A 377 1.52 -5.25 6.33
N PHE A 378 0.73 -4.16 6.18
CA PHE A 378 0.22 -3.41 7.33
C PHE A 378 -0.81 -4.20 8.14
N THR A 379 -1.56 -5.13 7.53
CA THR A 379 -2.48 -5.98 8.27
C THR A 379 -1.77 -6.98 9.17
N LEU A 380 -0.52 -7.32 8.86
CA LEU A 380 0.32 -8.20 9.69
C LEU A 380 0.96 -7.47 10.89
N LEU A 381 0.95 -6.14 10.90
CA LEU A 381 1.43 -5.33 12.02
C LEU A 381 0.35 -5.20 13.09
N ASP A 382 0.79 -5.20 14.36
CA ASP A 382 -0.05 -4.86 15.49
C ASP A 382 -0.46 -3.38 15.44
N GLU A 383 -1.54 -3.04 16.15
CA GLU A 383 -2.13 -1.70 16.14
C GLU A 383 -1.13 -0.61 16.57
N SER A 384 -0.26 -0.91 17.55
CA SER A 384 0.76 0.03 18.02
C SER A 384 1.81 0.34 16.95
N SER A 385 2.27 -0.69 16.25
CA SER A 385 3.21 -0.50 15.12
C SER A 385 2.55 0.23 13.96
N ARG A 386 1.28 -0.06 13.67
CA ARG A 386 0.52 0.56 12.58
C ARG A 386 0.31 2.06 12.83
N THR A 387 -0.12 2.43 14.04
CA THR A 387 -0.34 3.83 14.45
C THR A 387 0.95 4.64 14.49
N ALA A 388 2.10 4.02 14.73
CA ALA A 388 3.40 4.69 14.65
C ALA A 388 3.92 4.82 13.20
N LEU A 389 3.72 3.82 12.36
CA LEU A 389 4.34 3.74 11.03
C LEU A 389 3.61 4.56 9.97
N ILE A 390 2.27 4.58 9.99
CA ILE A 390 1.47 5.25 8.95
C ILE A 390 1.72 6.77 8.93
N PRO A 391 1.65 7.51 10.06
CA PRO A 391 1.90 8.94 10.04
C PRO A 391 3.32 9.29 9.56
N LEU A 392 4.28 8.40 9.81
CA LEU A 392 5.66 8.56 9.34
C LEU A 392 5.75 8.42 7.81
N LEU A 393 4.99 7.50 7.21
CA LEU A 393 4.91 7.33 5.76
C LEU A 393 4.18 8.48 5.05
N ASP A 394 3.33 9.22 5.77
CA ASP A 394 2.66 10.44 5.29
C ASP A 394 3.51 11.71 5.47
N ALA A 395 4.62 11.63 6.21
CA ALA A 395 5.56 12.72 6.42
C ALA A 395 6.92 12.43 5.74
N PRO A 396 7.03 12.55 4.40
CA PRO A 396 8.20 12.10 3.64
C PRO A 396 9.51 12.80 4.06
N PHE A 397 9.43 14.07 4.47
CA PHE A 397 10.59 14.79 5.01
C PHE A 397 11.08 14.17 6.33
N VAL A 398 10.16 13.86 7.25
CA VAL A 398 10.49 13.22 8.54
C VAL A 398 11.05 11.83 8.30
N LEU A 399 10.45 11.05 7.39
CA LEU A 399 10.94 9.74 7.00
C LEU A 399 12.36 9.82 6.44
N THR A 400 12.66 10.81 5.60
CA THR A 400 14.01 11.04 5.05
C THR A 400 15.03 11.30 6.15
N VAL A 401 14.71 12.20 7.08
CA VAL A 401 15.61 12.55 8.19
C VAL A 401 15.79 11.35 9.13
N LEU A 402 14.73 10.61 9.44
CA LEU A 402 14.77 9.46 10.34
C LEU A 402 15.61 8.32 9.75
N THR A 403 15.31 7.91 8.52
CA THR A 403 16.01 6.81 7.84
C THR A 403 17.47 7.17 7.56
N GLY A 404 17.74 8.42 7.16
CA GLY A 404 19.10 8.92 6.99
C GLY A 404 19.89 8.92 8.30
N SER A 405 19.30 9.46 9.38
CA SER A 405 19.90 9.47 10.72
C SER A 405 20.14 8.07 11.27
N ALA A 406 19.20 7.15 11.08
CA ALA A 406 19.33 5.74 11.47
C ALA A 406 20.46 5.05 10.71
N ALA A 407 20.61 5.31 9.40
CA ALA A 407 21.72 4.80 8.60
C ALA A 407 23.08 5.34 9.07
N LEU A 408 23.15 6.64 9.38
CA LEU A 408 24.35 7.27 9.93
C LEU A 408 24.75 6.69 11.28
N LEU A 409 23.80 6.56 12.21
CA LEU A 409 24.01 5.99 13.54
C LEU A 409 24.45 4.53 13.45
N SER A 410 23.76 3.73 12.63
CA SER A 410 24.10 2.34 12.34
C SER A 410 25.54 2.21 11.85
N MET A 411 25.95 3.10 10.93
CA MET A 411 27.31 3.13 10.42
C MET A 411 28.32 3.49 11.51
N ALA A 412 28.02 4.50 12.34
CA ALA A 412 28.88 4.95 13.43
C ALA A 412 29.11 3.84 14.47
N ILE A 413 28.05 3.16 14.89
CA ILE A 413 28.13 2.03 15.83
C ILE A 413 28.97 0.90 15.23
N TRP A 414 28.72 0.54 13.97
CA TRP A 414 29.46 -0.53 13.31
C TRP A 414 30.94 -0.19 13.13
N MET A 415 31.28 1.06 12.77
CA MET A 415 32.66 1.55 12.76
C MET A 415 33.31 1.48 14.15
N GLY A 416 32.59 1.84 15.20
CA GLY A 416 33.05 1.75 16.59
C GLY A 416 33.43 0.31 16.98
N LEU A 417 32.64 -0.68 16.56
CA LEU A 417 32.97 -2.11 16.74
C LEU A 417 34.30 -2.47 16.07
N TRP A 418 34.50 -2.06 14.81
CA TRP A 418 35.75 -2.30 14.09
C TRP A 418 36.95 -1.68 14.80
N MET A 419 36.81 -0.45 15.29
CA MET A 419 37.86 0.23 16.06
C MET A 419 38.17 -0.50 17.37
N ALA A 420 37.15 -0.90 18.13
CA ALA A 420 37.31 -1.60 19.40
C ALA A 420 38.06 -2.94 19.24
N VAL A 421 37.75 -3.71 18.19
CA VAL A 421 38.42 -5.01 17.93
C VAL A 421 39.83 -4.83 17.38
N SER A 422 40.13 -3.74 16.67
CA SER A 422 41.46 -3.46 16.12
C SER A 422 42.54 -3.19 17.18
N GLY A 423 42.13 -2.83 18.40
CA GLY A 423 42.95 -2.21 19.46
C GLY A 423 44.04 -3.06 20.11
N ARG A 424 44.44 -4.20 19.54
CA ARG A 424 45.50 -5.07 20.11
C ARG A 424 46.77 -5.21 19.27
N ARG A 425 46.77 -4.86 17.98
CA ARG A 425 47.97 -4.99 17.11
C ARG A 425 48.17 -3.88 16.09
N THR A 426 47.08 -3.33 15.55
CA THR A 426 47.10 -2.22 14.58
C THR A 426 45.85 -1.38 14.80
N THR A 427 45.99 -0.36 15.64
CA THR A 427 44.90 0.54 16.03
C THR A 427 44.36 1.29 14.82
N LEU A 428 43.08 1.16 14.54
CA LEU A 428 42.37 2.01 13.57
C LEU A 428 42.01 3.34 14.23
N TYR A 429 42.52 4.44 13.68
CA TYR A 429 42.09 5.77 14.09
C TYR A 429 40.69 6.10 13.55
N PRO A 430 39.90 6.95 14.24
CA PRO A 430 38.55 7.32 13.80
C PRO A 430 38.50 7.82 12.35
N SER A 431 39.48 8.63 11.96
CA SER A 431 39.56 9.21 10.61
C SER A 431 39.84 8.15 9.55
N GLN A 432 40.64 7.12 9.85
CA GLN A 432 40.89 5.99 8.96
C GLN A 432 39.65 5.11 8.83
N ALA A 433 39.01 4.77 9.96
CA ALA A 433 37.78 3.98 9.96
C ALA A 433 36.67 4.68 9.16
N LEU A 434 36.49 5.98 9.36
CA LEU A 434 35.54 6.81 8.63
C LEU A 434 35.81 6.78 7.11
N MET A 435 37.06 6.92 6.70
CA MET A 435 37.42 6.88 5.28
C MET A 435 37.15 5.49 4.67
N LEU A 436 37.55 4.40 5.33
CA LEU A 436 37.28 3.04 4.86
C LEU A 436 35.78 2.71 4.81
N ALA A 437 34.99 3.31 5.70
CA ALA A 437 33.55 3.17 5.76
C ALA A 437 32.81 3.95 4.67
N VAL A 438 33.18 5.20 4.41
CA VAL A 438 32.36 6.07 3.57
C VAL A 438 32.60 5.80 2.08
N TRP A 439 33.85 5.57 1.70
CA TRP A 439 34.24 5.46 0.30
C TRP A 439 33.62 4.28 -0.48
N PRO A 440 33.27 3.14 0.14
CA PRO A 440 32.50 2.10 -0.53
C PRO A 440 31.11 2.48 -1.05
N ARG A 441 30.54 3.61 -0.63
CA ARG A 441 29.11 3.94 -0.79
C ARG A 441 28.79 4.92 -1.93
N TRP A 442 29.73 5.15 -2.85
CA TRP A 442 29.51 6.03 -4.01
C TRP A 442 28.29 5.64 -4.86
N GLN A 443 27.85 4.36 -4.83
CA GLN A 443 26.68 3.92 -5.58
C GLN A 443 25.41 4.68 -5.18
N VAL A 444 25.30 5.10 -3.91
CA VAL A 444 24.15 5.86 -3.42
C VAL A 444 24.00 7.18 -4.18
N LEU A 445 25.11 7.85 -4.51
CA LEU A 445 25.08 9.11 -5.26
C LEU A 445 24.66 8.92 -6.72
N PHE A 446 24.85 7.72 -7.28
CA PHE A 446 24.36 7.38 -8.62
C PHE A 446 22.89 6.97 -8.61
N ILE A 447 22.39 6.44 -7.50
CA ILE A 447 20.98 6.07 -7.33
C ILE A 447 20.12 7.30 -7.01
N LEU A 448 20.68 8.31 -6.32
CA LEU A 448 19.95 9.52 -5.93
C LEU A 448 19.24 10.24 -7.09
N PRO A 449 19.87 10.49 -8.27
CA PRO A 449 19.18 11.09 -9.41
C PRO A 449 17.96 10.30 -9.91
N LEU A 450 17.99 8.97 -9.80
CA LEU A 450 16.84 8.13 -10.14
C LEU A 450 15.68 8.39 -9.16
N ALA A 451 15.95 8.41 -7.86
CA ALA A 451 14.95 8.75 -6.85
C ALA A 451 14.40 10.18 -7.03
N MET A 452 15.25 11.15 -7.41
CA MET A 452 14.80 12.51 -7.71
C MET A 452 13.89 12.57 -8.94
N THR A 453 14.17 11.76 -9.95
CA THR A 453 13.35 11.66 -11.16
C THR A 453 11.99 11.04 -10.84
N PHE A 454 11.98 10.04 -9.95
CA PHE A 454 10.77 9.35 -9.53
C PHE A 454 9.78 10.35 -8.90
N GLU A 455 10.24 11.13 -7.93
CA GLU A 455 9.42 12.18 -7.28
C GLU A 455 9.00 13.31 -8.24
N ALA A 456 9.66 13.48 -9.39
CA ALA A 456 9.34 14.53 -10.36
C ALA A 456 8.29 14.11 -11.40
N VAL A 457 8.20 12.81 -11.73
CA VAL A 457 7.33 12.28 -12.80
C VAL A 457 5.94 11.88 -12.29
N GLY A 458 5.78 11.69 -10.98
CA GLY A 458 4.50 11.39 -10.33
C GLY A 458 4.13 9.91 -10.42
N PHE A 459 3.74 9.41 -11.60
CA PHE A 459 3.35 8.01 -11.77
C PHE A 459 4.53 7.11 -12.13
N ILE A 460 4.74 6.05 -11.34
CA ILE A 460 5.82 5.08 -11.54
C ILE A 460 5.26 3.67 -11.39
N PRO A 461 5.44 2.80 -12.39
CA PRO A 461 5.05 1.41 -12.27
C PRO A 461 5.74 0.73 -11.09
N LEU A 462 5.01 -0.10 -10.33
CA LEU A 462 5.50 -0.75 -9.11
C LEU A 462 6.80 -1.54 -9.33
N TRP A 463 6.94 -2.21 -10.48
CA TRP A 463 8.13 -2.99 -10.82
C TRP A 463 9.39 -2.13 -10.95
N VAL A 464 9.26 -0.87 -11.39
CA VAL A 464 10.37 0.09 -11.48
C VAL A 464 10.82 0.50 -10.09
N THR A 465 9.88 0.80 -9.19
CA THR A 465 10.14 1.07 -7.77
C THR A 465 10.81 -0.11 -7.08
N ALA A 466 10.30 -1.33 -7.30
CA ALA A 466 10.87 -2.56 -6.76
C ALA A 466 12.30 -2.81 -7.27
N ALA A 467 12.56 -2.58 -8.57
CA ALA A 467 13.88 -2.70 -9.15
C ALA A 467 14.88 -1.68 -8.55
N MET A 468 14.45 -0.43 -8.34
CA MET A 468 15.28 0.57 -7.65
C MET A 468 15.59 0.16 -6.22
N GLY A 469 14.59 -0.31 -5.47
CA GLY A 469 14.78 -0.86 -4.13
C GLY A 469 15.78 -2.03 -4.11
N LEU A 470 15.68 -2.95 -5.06
CA LEU A 470 16.62 -4.06 -5.21
C LEU A 470 18.05 -3.59 -5.51
N VAL A 471 18.23 -2.67 -6.45
CA VAL A 471 19.53 -2.08 -6.79
C VAL A 471 20.15 -1.41 -5.56
N TRP A 472 19.36 -0.67 -4.79
CA TRP A 472 19.80 -0.04 -3.55
C TRP A 472 20.23 -1.07 -2.49
N VAL A 473 19.44 -2.12 -2.27
CA VAL A 473 19.78 -3.20 -1.33
C VAL A 473 21.08 -3.90 -1.74
N VAL A 474 21.22 -4.26 -3.02
CA VAL A 474 22.45 -4.89 -3.56
C VAL A 474 23.66 -3.97 -3.37
N ALA A 475 23.52 -2.67 -3.65
CA ALA A 475 24.57 -1.68 -3.44
C ALA A 475 24.96 -1.54 -1.96
N ALA A 476 24.00 -1.61 -1.04
CA ALA A 476 24.25 -1.55 0.40
C ALA A 476 25.01 -2.79 0.91
N TYR A 477 24.64 -3.99 0.44
CA TYR A 477 25.37 -5.22 0.74
C TYR A 477 26.80 -5.20 0.20
N TRP A 478 26.96 -4.78 -1.07
CA TRP A 478 28.27 -4.64 -1.68
C TRP A 478 29.17 -3.65 -0.93
N SER A 479 28.62 -2.50 -0.56
CA SER A 479 29.32 -1.49 0.26
C SER A 479 29.77 -2.06 1.60
N THR A 480 28.93 -2.87 2.25
CA THR A 480 29.24 -3.50 3.52
C THR A 480 30.34 -4.54 3.39
N LEU A 481 30.25 -5.42 2.39
CA LEU A 481 31.27 -6.41 2.09
C LEU A 481 32.63 -5.74 1.81
N ARG A 482 32.62 -4.68 1.00
CA ARG A 482 33.83 -3.93 0.66
C ARG A 482 34.43 -3.24 1.89
N THR A 483 33.60 -2.60 2.71
CA THR A 483 34.05 -1.98 3.97
C THR A 483 34.70 -3.00 4.89
N THR A 484 34.08 -4.17 5.09
CA THR A 484 34.63 -5.27 5.90
C THR A 484 35.98 -5.76 5.35
N PHE A 485 36.07 -5.94 4.04
CA PHE A 485 37.31 -6.38 3.41
C PHE A 485 38.45 -5.36 3.60
N ASP A 486 38.16 -4.07 3.42
CA ASP A 486 39.17 -3.02 3.54
C ASP A 486 39.59 -2.80 5.00
N MET A 487 38.63 -2.78 5.93
CA MET A 487 38.91 -2.68 7.37
C MET A 487 39.69 -3.88 7.90
N SER A 488 39.30 -5.11 7.56
CA SER A 488 40.01 -6.32 8.02
C SER A 488 41.45 -6.35 7.54
N LYS A 489 41.70 -5.91 6.29
CA LYS A 489 43.05 -5.89 5.74
C LYS A 489 43.92 -4.75 6.28
N VAL A 490 43.36 -3.55 6.50
CA VAL A 490 44.10 -2.42 7.07
C VAL A 490 44.42 -2.67 8.54
N ALA A 491 43.47 -3.21 9.31
CA ALA A 491 43.64 -3.53 10.73
C ALA A 491 44.23 -4.92 11.01
N LYS A 492 44.57 -5.69 9.97
CA LYS A 492 45.13 -7.06 10.06
C LYS A 492 44.32 -7.98 10.98
N ILE A 493 43.00 -7.86 10.95
CA ILE A 493 42.08 -8.66 11.77
C ILE A 493 41.94 -10.06 11.14
N ALA A 494 41.92 -11.11 11.99
CA ALA A 494 41.76 -12.48 11.52
C ALA A 494 40.39 -12.68 10.82
N PRO A 495 40.30 -13.55 9.79
CA PRO A 495 39.06 -13.74 9.04
C PRO A 495 37.84 -14.11 9.89
N GLY A 496 38.02 -14.96 10.91
CA GLY A 496 36.93 -15.33 11.83
C GLY A 496 36.38 -14.15 12.63
N ALA A 497 37.26 -13.31 13.19
CA ALA A 497 36.84 -12.10 13.91
C ALA A 497 36.19 -11.07 12.96
N SER A 498 36.71 -10.94 11.74
CA SER A 498 36.11 -10.10 10.69
C SER A 498 34.70 -10.56 10.32
N ALA A 499 34.47 -11.88 10.22
CA ALA A 499 33.15 -12.44 9.95
C ALA A 499 32.17 -12.12 11.08
N VAL A 500 32.59 -12.28 12.34
CA VAL A 500 31.75 -11.95 13.51
C VAL A 500 31.35 -10.47 13.49
N ILE A 501 32.28 -9.53 13.29
CA ILE A 501 31.95 -8.09 13.23
C ILE A 501 31.04 -7.76 12.03
N TRP A 502 31.24 -8.45 10.91
CA TRP A 502 30.36 -8.30 9.74
C TRP A 502 28.93 -8.74 10.07
N PHE A 503 28.72 -9.87 10.78
CA PHE A 503 27.39 -10.29 11.23
C PHE A 503 26.70 -9.27 12.14
N PHE A 504 27.46 -8.47 12.92
CA PHE A 504 26.92 -7.36 13.71
C PHE A 504 26.60 -6.09 12.90
N ASN A 505 26.76 -6.11 11.58
CA ASN A 505 26.29 -5.00 10.75
C ASN A 505 24.76 -4.89 10.83
N PRO A 506 24.20 -3.69 11.12
CA PRO A 506 22.75 -3.51 11.27
C PRO A 506 21.92 -3.95 10.06
N LEU A 507 22.45 -3.83 8.83
CA LEU A 507 21.78 -4.32 7.61
C LEU A 507 21.62 -5.84 7.66
N ILE A 508 22.65 -6.55 8.12
CA ILE A 508 22.69 -8.02 8.16
C ILE A 508 21.82 -8.55 9.30
N LEU A 509 21.87 -7.90 10.47
CA LEU A 509 20.96 -8.22 11.56
C LEU A 509 19.51 -7.97 11.17
N GLY A 510 19.23 -6.85 10.50
CA GLY A 510 17.91 -6.54 9.97
C GLY A 510 17.41 -7.60 8.99
N THR A 511 18.25 -8.05 8.06
CA THR A 511 17.85 -9.07 7.08
C THR A 511 17.70 -10.45 7.69
N LEU A 512 18.53 -10.82 8.67
CA LEU A 512 18.31 -12.04 9.47
C LEU A 512 17.00 -11.96 10.24
N GLY A 513 16.69 -10.82 10.85
CA GLY A 513 15.42 -10.59 11.54
C GLY A 513 14.22 -10.74 10.60
N VAL A 514 14.28 -10.13 9.42
CA VAL A 514 13.25 -10.30 8.37
C VAL A 514 13.15 -11.75 7.93
N LEU A 515 14.26 -12.45 7.67
CA LEU A 515 14.24 -13.87 7.27
C LEU A 515 13.64 -14.76 8.36
N VAL A 516 13.96 -14.53 9.63
CA VAL A 516 13.38 -15.26 10.75
C VAL A 516 11.89 -14.98 10.85
N TRP A 517 11.48 -13.71 10.79
CA TRP A 517 10.06 -13.33 10.73
C TRP A 517 9.36 -14.01 9.55
N MET A 518 10.03 -14.08 8.41
CA MET A 518 9.51 -14.73 7.21
C MET A 518 9.32 -16.24 7.39
N LEU A 519 10.24 -16.90 8.07
CA LEU A 519 10.13 -18.32 8.37
C LEU A 519 8.96 -18.65 9.31
N PHE A 520 8.56 -17.71 10.18
CA PHE A 520 7.39 -17.86 11.05
C PHE A 520 6.06 -17.50 10.36
N ARG A 521 6.09 -16.80 9.23
CA ARG A 521 4.91 -16.30 8.49
C ARG A 521 4.83 -16.83 7.06
N ARG A 522 5.24 -18.09 6.84
CA ARG A 522 5.38 -18.68 5.49
C ARG A 522 4.14 -18.54 4.60
N ASP A 523 2.96 -18.78 5.16
CA ASP A 523 1.69 -18.76 4.42
C ASP A 523 1.33 -17.33 3.97
N GLU A 524 1.57 -16.33 4.84
CA GLU A 524 1.38 -14.91 4.50
C GLU A 524 2.40 -14.43 3.46
N ILE A 525 3.61 -14.97 3.46
CA ILE A 525 4.63 -14.63 2.45
C ILE A 525 4.38 -15.30 1.12
N ALA A 526 3.84 -16.51 1.12
CA ALA A 526 3.34 -17.13 -0.09
C ALA A 526 2.23 -16.26 -0.69
N PHE A 527 1.34 -15.72 0.14
CA PHE A 527 0.30 -14.80 -0.30
C PHE A 527 0.89 -13.47 -0.84
N VAL A 528 1.85 -12.84 -0.16
CA VAL A 528 2.59 -11.68 -0.69
C VAL A 528 3.22 -11.97 -2.05
N TRP A 529 3.83 -13.15 -2.20
CA TRP A 529 4.42 -13.57 -3.47
C TRP A 529 3.37 -13.74 -4.57
N HIS A 530 2.19 -14.28 -4.23
CA HIS A 530 1.06 -14.36 -5.17
C HIS A 530 0.56 -12.98 -5.54
N LEU A 531 0.39 -12.05 -4.60
CA LEU A 531 0.06 -10.66 -4.91
C LEU A 531 1.07 -10.02 -5.87
N ILE A 532 2.37 -10.31 -5.74
CA ILE A 532 3.38 -9.74 -6.66
C ILE A 532 3.34 -10.39 -8.05
N SER A 533 3.11 -11.71 -8.11
CA SER A 533 3.32 -12.50 -9.33
C SER A 533 2.04 -12.88 -10.09
N ARG A 534 0.87 -12.70 -9.49
CA ARG A 534 -0.41 -13.22 -9.99
C ARG A 534 -1.57 -12.22 -10.00
N SER A 535 -1.44 -11.04 -9.37
CA SER A 535 -2.49 -10.00 -9.35
C SER A 535 -2.45 -9.11 -10.59
#